data_AF-A0A7W1QW07-F1
#
_entry.id   AF-A0A7W1QW07-F1
#
_cell.length_a   1.000
_cell.length_b   1.000
_cell.length_c   1.000
_cell.angle_alpha   90.00
_cell.angle_beta   90.00
_cell.angle_gamma   90.00
#
_symmetry.space_group_name_H-M   'P 1'
#
loop_
_entity.id
_entity.type
_entity.pdbx_description
1 polymer ?
#
loop_
_entity_poly.entity_id
_entity_poly.type
_entity_poly.pdbx_seq_one_letter_code
_entity_poly.pdbx_strand_id
1 'polypeptide(L)'
;MDLSIAALLTQDGITNGAVYALLALSLVLVFAVTRIIWVPSGEFVVWGTLTLAALQLGKTPGTVGLLVGMAVVAGTMETWRAVQH
;
A
#
# COMPACT_ATOMS: atom_id res chain seq x y z
N MET A 1 -46.66 -29.52 0.44
CA MET A 1 -45.20 -29.23 0.54
C MET A 1 -44.83 -29.49 1.99
N ASP A 2 -43.83 -30.34 2.21
CA ASP A 2 -43.50 -30.85 3.54
C ASP A 2 -42.59 -29.84 4.29
N LEU A 3 -42.94 -29.45 5.51
CA LEU A 3 -42.20 -28.46 6.31
C LEU A 3 -40.72 -28.87 6.49
N SER A 4 -40.47 -30.18 6.49
CA SER A 4 -39.14 -30.78 6.54
C SER A 4 -38.27 -30.43 5.33
N ILE A 5 -38.84 -30.44 4.12
CA ILE A 5 -38.12 -30.08 2.88
C ILE A 5 -37.74 -28.59 2.91
N ALA A 6 -38.69 -27.74 3.34
CA ALA A 6 -38.43 -26.30 3.49
C ALA A 6 -37.31 -26.03 4.51
N ALA A 7 -37.29 -26.76 5.63
CA ALA A 7 -36.23 -26.63 6.64
C ALA A 7 -34.85 -27.04 6.10
N LEU A 8 -34.76 -28.16 5.37
CA LEU A 8 -33.51 -28.63 4.77
C LEU A 8 -32.96 -27.63 3.74
N LEU A 9 -33.80 -27.16 2.81
CA LEU A 9 -33.40 -26.15 1.83
C LEU A 9 -32.93 -24.84 2.47
N THR A 10 -33.57 -24.43 3.57
CA THR A 10 -33.19 -23.19 4.28
C THR A 10 -31.83 -23.34 4.96
N GLN A 11 -31.57 -24.48 5.61
CA GLN A 11 -30.28 -24.75 6.26
C GLN A 11 -29.12 -24.83 5.24
N ASP A 12 -29.34 -25.50 4.10
CA ASP A 12 -28.36 -25.56 3.02
C ASP A 12 -28.11 -24.18 2.41
N GLY A 13 -29.18 -23.41 2.18
CA GLY A 13 -29.10 -22.04 1.69
C GLY A 13 -28.29 -21.13 2.61
N ILE A 14 -28.53 -21.21 3.92
CA ILE A 14 -27.79 -20.41 4.92
C ILE A 14 -26.32 -20.84 4.97
N THR A 15 -26.05 -22.15 4.99
CA THR A 15 -24.68 -22.66 5.15
C THR A 15 -23.82 -22.31 3.92
N ASN A 16 -24.30 -22.61 2.71
CA ASN A 16 -23.59 -22.24 1.49
C ASN A 16 -23.56 -20.72 1.29
N GLY A 17 -24.64 -20.02 1.61
CA GLY A 17 -24.69 -18.56 1.55
C GLY A 17 -23.65 -17.90 2.45
N ALA A 18 -23.46 -18.42 3.67
CA ALA A 18 -22.43 -17.95 4.59
C ALA A 18 -21.01 -18.16 4.03
N VAL A 19 -20.74 -19.31 3.41
CA VAL A 19 -19.44 -19.58 2.76
C VAL A 19 -19.17 -18.58 1.64
N TYR A 20 -20.14 -18.34 0.75
CA TYR A 20 -19.96 -17.38 -0.34
C TYR A 20 -19.85 -15.93 0.16
N ALA A 21 -20.57 -15.56 1.22
CA ALA A 21 -20.45 -14.25 1.84
C ALA A 21 -19.05 -14.03 2.44
N LEU A 22 -18.49 -15.03 3.13
CA LEU A 22 -17.13 -14.97 3.67
C LEU A 22 -16.07 -14.92 2.58
N LEU A 23 -16.26 -15.65 1.47
CA LEU A 23 -15.37 -15.56 0.31
C LEU A 23 -15.40 -14.16 -0.31
N ALA A 24 -16.59 -13.59 -0.51
CA ALA A 24 -16.74 -12.23 -1.01
C ALA A 24 -16.07 -11.20 -0.07
N LEU A 25 -16.29 -11.32 1.24
CA LEU A 25 -15.66 -10.48 2.26
C LEU A 25 -14.13 -10.59 2.20
N SER A 26 -13.60 -11.81 2.08
CA SER A 26 -12.17 -12.07 2.00
C SER A 26 -11.55 -11.39 0.77
N LEU A 27 -12.21 -11.47 -0.40
CA LEU A 27 -11.73 -10.82 -1.62
C LEU A 27 -11.70 -9.29 -1.49
N VAL A 28 -12.73 -8.71 -0.87
CA VAL A 28 -12.79 -7.27 -0.58
C VAL A 28 -11.69 -6.85 0.38
N LEU A 29 -11.43 -7.63 1.42
CA LEU A 29 -10.34 -7.37 2.38
C LEU A 29 -8.97 -7.41 1.70
N VAL A 30 -8.70 -8.40 0.85
CA VAL A 30 -7.44 -8.48 0.10
C VAL A 30 -7.26 -7.25 -0.81
N PHE A 31 -8.30 -6.82 -1.52
CA PHE A 31 -8.28 -5.60 -2.32
C PHE A 31 -8.04 -4.34 -1.46
N ALA A 32 -8.74 -4.22 -0.33
CA ALA A 32 -8.60 -3.09 0.57
C ALA A 32 -7.20 -3.02 1.23
N VAL A 33 -6.62 -4.17 1.59
CA VAL A 33 -5.29 -4.25 2.20
C VAL A 33 -4.21 -3.96 1.18
N THR A 34 -4.30 -4.53 -0.03
CA THR A 34 -3.28 -4.30 -1.07
C THR A 34 -3.21 -2.84 -1.48
N ARG A 35 -4.35 -2.15 -1.67
CA ARG A 35 -4.32 -0.71 -1.99
C ARG A 35 -3.70 0.14 -0.88
N ILE A 36 -3.87 -0.24 0.40
CA ILE A 36 -3.34 0.52 1.55
C ILE A 36 -1.83 0.29 1.70
N ILE A 37 -1.38 -0.97 1.62
CA ILE A 37 0.05 -1.31 1.72
C ILE A 37 0.84 -0.70 0.55
N TRP A 38 0.23 -0.60 -0.64
CA TRP A 38 0.87 -0.05 -1.83
C TRP A 38 0.72 1.46 -2.01
N VAL A 39 0.11 2.19 -1.06
CA VAL A 39 0.07 3.66 -1.10
C VAL A 39 1.48 4.28 -1.19
N PRO A 40 2.46 3.91 -0.34
CA PRO A 40 3.77 4.55 -0.36
C PRO A 40 4.48 4.40 -1.71
N SER A 41 4.40 3.23 -2.34
CA SER A 41 4.99 2.98 -3.66
C SER A 41 4.41 3.90 -4.74
N GLY A 42 3.10 4.14 -4.69
CA GLY A 42 2.45 5.10 -5.59
C GLY A 42 2.90 6.54 -5.33
N GLU A 43 3.01 6.94 -4.06
CA GLU A 43 3.51 8.27 -3.69
C GLU A 43 4.94 8.52 -4.15
N PHE A 44 5.84 7.53 -4.02
CA PHE A 44 7.21 7.64 -4.54
C PHE A 44 7.25 7.93 -6.05
N VAL A 45 6.40 7.28 -6.83
CA VAL A 45 6.29 7.53 -8.27
C VAL A 45 5.80 8.96 -8.55
N VAL A 46 4.82 9.44 -7.77
CA VAL A 46 4.31 10.83 -7.89
C VAL A 46 5.39 11.86 -7.55
N TRP A 47 6.16 11.67 -6.48
CA TRP A 47 7.26 12.57 -6.15
C TRP A 47 8.35 12.60 -7.24
N GLY A 48 8.59 11.47 -7.90
CA GLY A 48 9.47 11.38 -9.07
C GLY A 48 8.97 12.21 -10.25
N THR A 49 7.69 12.10 -10.61
CA THR A 49 7.11 12.86 -11.73
C THR A 49 7.04 14.35 -11.44
N LEU A 50 6.67 14.76 -10.22
CA LEU A 50 6.66 16.15 -9.79
C LEU A 50 8.07 16.78 -9.84
N THR A 51 9.10 16.01 -9.46
CA THR A 51 10.50 16.44 -9.56
C THR A 51 10.90 16.65 -11.02
N LEU A 52 10.58 15.70 -11.91
CA LEU A 52 10.85 15.83 -13.35
C LEU A 52 10.14 17.03 -13.96
N ALA A 53 8.86 17.23 -13.62
CA ALA A 53 8.08 18.38 -14.09
C ALA A 53 8.71 19.70 -13.63
N ALA A 54 9.11 19.80 -12.35
CA ALA A 54 9.79 20.99 -11.84
C ALA A 54 11.10 21.29 -12.59
N LEU A 55 11.89 20.25 -12.88
CA LEU A 55 13.13 20.38 -13.67
C LEU A 55 12.85 20.88 -15.10
N GLN A 56 11.79 20.37 -15.75
CA GLN A 56 11.38 20.85 -17.08
C GLN A 56 10.93 22.32 -17.07
N LEU A 57 10.33 22.77 -15.97
CA LEU A 57 9.93 24.16 -15.74
C LEU A 57 11.09 25.08 -15.30
N GLY A 58 12.33 24.56 -15.21
CA GLY A 58 13.50 25.31 -14.73
C GLY A 58 13.41 25.70 -13.25
N LYS A 59 12.49 25.10 -12.50
CA LYS A 59 12.30 25.34 -11.06
C LYS A 59 13.13 24.32 -10.27
N THR A 60 13.72 24.78 -9.17
CA THR A 60 14.41 23.88 -8.24
C THR A 60 13.38 22.94 -7.59
N PRO A 61 13.54 21.61 -7.71
CA PRO A 61 12.60 20.67 -7.10
C PRO A 61 12.64 20.77 -5.57
N GLY A 62 11.47 20.72 -4.92
CA GLY A 62 11.38 20.76 -3.45
C GLY A 62 12.10 19.59 -2.75
N THR A 63 12.40 18.51 -3.49
CA THR A 63 13.12 17.32 -3.03
C THR A 63 14.63 17.55 -2.83
N VAL A 64 15.20 18.63 -3.38
CA VAL A 64 16.64 18.91 -3.27
C VAL A 64 17.10 19.15 -1.83
N GLY A 65 16.29 19.84 -1.01
CA GLY A 65 16.63 20.07 0.40
C GLY A 65 16.71 18.78 1.21
N LEU A 66 15.80 17.84 0.95
CA LEU A 66 15.80 16.51 1.57
C LEU A 66 17.03 15.70 1.14
N LEU A 67 17.38 15.76 -0.15
CA LEU A 67 18.57 15.10 -0.70
C LEU A 67 19.86 15.56 -0.02
N VAL A 68 20.04 16.88 0.12
CA VAL A 68 21.21 17.45 0.80
C VAL A 68 21.27 17.05 2.26
N GLY A 69 20.14 17.08 2.98
CA GLY A 69 20.07 16.63 4.37
C GLY A 69 20.47 15.16 4.53
N MET A 70 19.98 14.28 3.67
CA MET A 70 20.35 12.86 3.66
C MET A 70 21.81 12.62 3.28
N ALA A 71 22.36 13.38 2.32
CA ALA A 71 23.76 13.31 1.96
C ALA A 71 24.69 13.72 3.12
N VAL A 72 24.30 14.75 3.89
CA VAL A 72 25.05 15.16 5.10
C VAL A 72 25.03 14.07 6.15
N VAL A 73 23.88 13.48 6.45
CA VAL A 73 23.77 12.38 7.43
C VAL A 73 24.57 11.15 7.00
N ALA A 74 24.48 10.76 5.73
CA ALA A 74 25.26 9.65 5.20
C ALA A 74 26.77 9.94 5.26
N GLY A 75 27.18 11.15 4.88
CA GLY A 75 28.58 11.58 4.94
C GLY A 75 29.14 11.61 6.36
N THR A 76 28.38 12.06 7.35
CA THR A 76 28.81 12.04 8.76
C THR A 76 28.88 10.62 9.31
N MET A 77 27.96 9.73 8.94
CA MET A 77 28.03 8.31 9.32
C MET A 77 29.27 7.63 8.72
N GLU A 78 29.55 7.86 7.44
CA GLU A 78 30.70 7.27 6.76
C GLU A 78 32.02 7.77 7.34
N THR A 79 32.15 9.09 7.57
CA THR A 79 33.34 9.68 8.20
C THR A 79 33.53 9.21 9.64
N TRP A 80 32.46 9.07 10.42
CA TRP A 80 32.54 8.50 11.77
C TRP A 80 33.03 7.06 11.75
N ARG A 81 32.49 6.21 10.86
CA ARG A 81 32.94 4.82 10.68
C ARG A 81 34.41 4.76 10.29
N ALA A 82 34.83 5.62 9.36
CA ALA A 82 36.22 5.70 8.91
C ALA A 82 37.19 6.15 10.02
N VAL A 83 36.73 6.95 10.98
CA VAL A 83 37.54 7.42 12.13
C VAL A 83 37.55 6.41 13.29
N GLN A 84 36.56 5.51 13.37
CA GLN A 84 36.51 4.45 14.38
C GLN A 84 37.36 3.22 14.03
N HIS A 85 37.83 3.11 12.79
CA HIS A 85 38.80 2.10 12.33
C HIS A 85 40.23 2.64 12.41
#